data_AF-A0A946P3P4-F1
#
_entry.id   AF-A0A946P3P4-F1
#
_cell.length_a   1.000
_cell.length_b   1.000
_cell.length_c   1.000
_cell.angle_alpha   90.00
_cell.angle_beta   90.00
_cell.angle_gamma   90.00
#
_symmetry.space_group_name_H-M   'P 1'
#
loop_
_entity.id
_entity.type
_entity.pdbx_description
1 polymer ?
#
loop_
_entity_poly.entity_id
_entity_poly.type
_entity_poly.pdbx_seq_one_letter_code
_entity_poly.pdbx_strand_id
1 'polypeptide(L)'
;MKMHQKLNYIFLLFFVSYIFTADKNICNHCNQLILNQWIVFEENDYHNNCYENHIAPKCSLCLEILTGEYLLDAWGNPFHKIHEADGIYCSSCSRIISEGVTQGGYKLDDGRFLCSLCQSNIVQSTSQINISKLKVLTLLQKIGIEGINKEINITLANRITLQKLAHKISSSQLKGFTKFSYIKSPFGNLASEYKIYILDRLPTIEFEAVLAHEYLHVWLYENNIELSPAEREGFCNLASSYIYEQNGSTFSHIHLDSMDADTHPNYGDGFREMKSNLEKNGWKTLLHSLRQ
;
A
#
# COMPACT_ATOMS: atom_id res chain seq x y z
N MET A 1 -2.69 -7.95 5.42
CA MET A 1 -2.68 -8.34 6.84
C MET A 1 -3.96 -7.84 7.49
N LYS A 2 -4.93 -8.70 7.78
CA LYS A 2 -6.17 -8.30 8.48
C LYS A 2 -5.85 -8.19 9.98
N MET A 3 -5.71 -6.98 10.50
CA MET A 3 -5.68 -6.77 11.94
C MET A 3 -7.08 -7.03 12.49
N HIS A 4 -7.31 -8.26 12.96
CA HIS A 4 -8.47 -8.56 13.80
C HIS A 4 -8.23 -7.95 15.19
N GLN A 5 -8.48 -6.65 15.33
CA GLN A 5 -8.63 -6.09 16.66
C GLN A 5 -10.01 -6.49 17.20
N LYS A 6 -10.05 -7.56 17.99
CA LYS A 6 -11.13 -7.78 18.95
C LYS A 6 -10.96 -6.75 20.07
N LEU A 7 -11.41 -5.52 19.84
CA LEU A 7 -11.70 -4.61 20.93
C LEU A 7 -13.12 -4.92 21.39
N ASN A 8 -13.21 -5.85 22.35
CA ASN A 8 -14.43 -6.09 23.12
C ASN A 8 -14.71 -4.86 23.99
N TYR A 9 -15.24 -3.78 23.41
CA TYR A 9 -15.98 -2.81 24.21
C TYR A 9 -17.35 -3.43 24.50
N ILE A 10 -17.39 -4.24 25.56
CA ILE A 10 -18.65 -4.54 26.22
C ILE A 10 -19.10 -3.22 26.83
N PHE A 11 -20.08 -2.56 26.20
CA PHE A 11 -20.78 -1.41 26.80
C PHE A 11 -21.58 -1.93 28.00
N LEU A 12 -20.92 -2.01 29.16
CA LEU A 12 -21.58 -2.25 30.43
C LEU A 12 -22.26 -0.94 30.87
N LEU A 13 -23.55 -0.83 30.58
CA LEU A 13 -24.42 0.19 31.16
C LEU A 13 -24.58 -0.09 32.66
N PHE A 14 -23.70 0.48 33.48
CA PHE A 14 -23.88 0.48 34.94
C PHE A 14 -24.86 1.59 35.32
N PHE A 15 -26.07 1.20 35.72
CA PHE A 15 -26.99 2.09 36.44
C PHE A 15 -26.55 2.19 37.90
N VAL A 16 -25.95 3.31 38.29
CA VAL A 16 -25.71 3.64 39.70
C VAL A 16 -26.60 4.82 40.06
N SER A 17 -27.61 4.58 40.89
CA SER A 17 -28.43 5.62 41.50
C SER A 17 -27.75 6.11 42.78
N TYR A 18 -27.12 7.27 42.72
CA TYR A 18 -26.70 8.02 43.91
C TYR A 18 -27.25 9.45 43.82
N ILE A 19 -28.00 9.86 44.84
CA ILE A 19 -28.50 11.23 44.98
C ILE A 19 -27.35 12.06 45.56
N PHE A 20 -26.69 12.83 44.70
CA PHE A 20 -25.83 13.96 45.07
C PHE A 20 -26.36 15.22 44.40
N THR A 21 -26.09 16.38 45.00
CA THR A 21 -26.39 17.71 44.45
C THR A 21 -25.91 17.76 42.99
N ALA A 22 -26.84 17.84 42.04
CA ALA A 22 -26.55 17.68 40.63
C ALA A 22 -25.60 18.78 40.15
N ASP A 23 -24.32 18.44 39.98
CA ASP A 23 -23.46 19.20 39.09
C ASP A 23 -24.18 19.25 37.75
N LYS A 24 -24.40 20.47 37.29
CA LYS A 24 -25.10 20.71 36.04
C LYS A 24 -24.20 20.23 34.92
N ASN A 25 -24.47 19.05 34.38
CA ASN A 25 -23.73 18.53 33.24
C ASN A 25 -23.96 19.43 32.02
N ILE A 26 -22.87 19.89 31.41
CA ILE A 26 -22.90 20.73 30.21
C ILE A 26 -22.49 19.85 29.04
N CYS A 27 -23.27 19.86 27.96
CA CYS A 27 -22.94 19.11 26.77
C CYS A 27 -21.67 19.67 26.10
N ASN A 28 -20.65 18.83 25.93
CA ASN A 28 -19.35 19.20 25.35
C ASN A 28 -19.40 19.53 23.85
N HIS A 29 -20.53 19.29 23.17
CA HIS A 29 -20.71 19.68 21.76
C HIS A 29 -21.39 21.05 21.61
N CYS A 30 -22.56 21.24 22.23
CA CYS A 30 -23.36 22.46 22.05
C CYS A 30 -23.19 23.49 23.17
N ASN A 31 -22.43 23.17 24.22
CA ASN A 31 -22.22 23.99 25.42
C ASN A 31 -23.52 24.36 26.15
N GLN A 32 -24.60 23.62 25.94
CA GLN A 32 -25.87 23.80 26.65
C GLN A 32 -26.02 22.81 27.79
N LEU A 33 -26.81 23.20 28.79
CA LEU A 33 -27.11 22.37 29.95
C LEU A 33 -27.83 21.07 29.55
N ILE A 34 -27.47 19.97 30.19
CA ILE A 34 -28.12 18.68 30.05
C ILE A 34 -29.17 18.55 31.15
N LEU A 35 -30.43 18.44 30.75
CA LEU A 35 -31.58 18.30 31.66
C LEU A 35 -32.12 16.86 31.76
N ASN A 36 -31.82 16.03 30.76
CA ASN A 36 -32.32 14.66 30.62
C ASN A 36 -31.16 13.66 30.71
N GLN A 37 -31.43 12.38 30.45
CA GLN A 37 -30.37 11.38 30.23
C GLN A 37 -29.37 11.85 29.18
N TRP A 38 -28.11 11.46 29.37
CA TRP A 38 -26.99 11.86 28.52
C TRP A 38 -26.07 10.68 28.24
N ILE A 39 -25.19 10.88 27.26
CA ILE A 39 -24.17 9.92 26.88
C ILE A 39 -22.83 10.43 27.39
N VAL A 40 -22.11 9.56 28.10
CA VAL A 40 -20.72 9.77 28.49
C VAL A 40 -19.84 9.08 27.45
N PHE A 41 -18.95 9.83 26.79
CA PHE A 41 -18.00 9.28 25.82
C PHE A 41 -16.66 10.00 25.95
N GLU A 42 -15.56 9.25 26.08
CA GLU A 42 -14.21 9.79 26.31
C GLU A 42 -14.18 10.88 27.40
N GLU A 43 -14.77 10.58 28.56
CA GLU A 43 -14.85 11.48 29.73
C GLU A 43 -15.64 12.78 29.49
N ASN A 44 -16.36 12.90 28.39
CA ASN A 44 -17.20 14.05 28.06
C ASN A 44 -18.69 13.69 28.07
N ASP A 45 -19.53 14.66 28.41
CA ASP A 45 -20.98 14.51 28.48
C ASP A 45 -21.65 15.11 27.24
N TYR A 46 -22.64 14.41 26.68
CA TYR A 46 -23.36 14.85 25.49
C TYR A 46 -24.86 14.62 25.59
N HIS A 47 -25.66 15.54 25.04
CA HIS A 47 -27.06 15.21 24.69
C HIS A 47 -27.08 14.04 23.71
N ASN A 48 -28.06 13.14 23.80
CA ASN A 48 -28.20 11.99 22.88
C ASN A 48 -28.10 12.42 21.41
N ASN A 49 -28.88 13.45 21.01
CA ASN A 49 -28.86 13.97 19.64
C ASN A 49 -27.52 14.62 19.25
N CYS A 50 -26.82 15.24 20.22
CA CYS A 50 -25.49 15.80 19.95
C CYS A 50 -24.48 14.67 19.71
N TYR A 51 -24.53 13.62 20.54
CA TYR A 51 -23.67 12.46 20.37
C TYR A 51 -23.93 11.78 19.03
N GLU A 52 -25.17 11.36 18.75
CA GLU A 52 -25.53 10.60 17.55
C GLU A 52 -25.16 11.33 16.25
N ASN A 53 -25.39 12.64 16.18
CA ASN A 53 -25.17 13.39 14.95
C ASN A 53 -23.72 13.83 14.73
N HIS A 54 -22.97 14.06 15.81
CA HIS A 54 -21.69 14.77 15.73
C HIS A 54 -20.49 14.06 16.35
N ILE A 55 -20.71 13.10 17.26
CA ILE A 55 -19.63 12.48 18.05
C ILE A 55 -19.52 10.98 17.77
N ALA A 56 -20.65 10.30 17.64
CA ALA A 56 -20.71 8.86 17.48
C ALA A 56 -19.91 8.41 16.24
N PRO A 57 -19.01 7.42 16.39
CA PRO A 57 -18.21 6.96 15.26
C PRO A 57 -19.12 6.26 14.25
N LYS A 58 -18.98 6.61 12.97
CA LYS A 58 -19.84 6.13 11.88
C LYS A 58 -19.13 5.09 11.03
N CYS A 59 -19.91 4.15 10.51
CA CYS A 59 -19.42 3.16 9.58
C CYS A 59 -19.04 3.83 8.26
N SER A 60 -17.85 3.52 7.80
CA SER A 60 -17.29 4.01 6.54
C SER A 60 -18.09 3.59 5.29
N LEU A 61 -18.92 2.55 5.37
CA LEU A 61 -19.72 2.05 4.25
C LEU A 61 -21.16 2.55 4.28
N CYS A 62 -21.91 2.27 5.35
CA CYS A 62 -23.33 2.59 5.43
C CYS A 62 -23.61 3.98 6.05
N LEU A 63 -22.59 4.66 6.59
CA LEU A 63 -22.67 5.96 7.25
C LEU A 63 -23.53 6.01 8.52
N GLU A 64 -24.07 4.86 8.94
CA GLU A 64 -24.76 4.69 10.23
C GLU A 64 -23.77 4.62 11.39
N ILE A 65 -24.25 4.93 12.60
CA ILE A 65 -23.46 4.81 13.83
C ILE A 65 -22.98 3.35 13.99
N LEU A 66 -21.70 3.20 14.35
CA LEU A 66 -21.12 1.91 14.65
C LEU A 66 -21.75 1.33 15.91
N THR A 67 -22.35 0.16 15.75
CA THR A 67 -22.98 -0.61 16.81
C THR A 67 -22.49 -2.05 16.71
N GLY A 68 -22.25 -2.71 17.84
CA GLY A 68 -21.71 -4.07 17.86
C GLY A 68 -20.26 -4.18 17.37
N GLU A 69 -19.93 -5.31 16.73
CA GLU A 69 -18.58 -5.57 16.23
C GLU A 69 -18.28 -4.77 14.95
N TYR A 70 -17.09 -4.17 14.90
CA TYR A 70 -16.58 -3.45 13.74
C TYR A 70 -15.14 -3.89 13.40
N LEU A 71 -14.71 -3.58 12.18
CA LEU A 71 -13.37 -3.81 11.67
C LEU A 71 -12.76 -2.48 11.23
N LEU A 72 -11.43 -2.45 11.11
CA LEU A 72 -10.69 -1.33 10.52
C LEU A 72 -10.07 -1.77 9.20
N ASP A 73 -10.11 -0.90 8.19
CA ASP A 73 -9.29 -1.08 6.99
C ASP A 73 -7.81 -0.72 7.26
N ALA A 74 -6.96 -0.86 6.24
CA ALA A 74 -5.52 -0.56 6.36
C ALA A 74 -5.22 0.92 6.70
N TRP A 75 -6.20 1.81 6.55
CA TRP A 75 -6.10 3.24 6.85
C TRP A 75 -6.77 3.60 8.18
N GLY A 76 -7.26 2.62 8.94
CA GLY A 76 -7.94 2.84 10.20
C GLY A 76 -9.41 3.29 10.05
N ASN A 77 -10.00 3.19 8.87
CA ASN A 77 -11.40 3.56 8.67
C ASN A 77 -12.30 2.45 9.24
N PRO A 78 -13.20 2.76 10.19
CA PRO A 78 -14.00 1.74 10.84
C PRO A 78 -15.26 1.41 10.03
N PHE A 79 -15.67 0.13 10.02
CA PHE A 79 -16.90 -0.32 9.39
C PHE A 79 -17.52 -1.52 10.11
N HIS A 80 -18.85 -1.65 10.08
CA HIS A 80 -19.52 -2.80 10.70
C HIS A 80 -19.02 -4.12 10.13
N LYS A 81 -18.82 -5.12 10.99
CA LYS A 81 -18.30 -6.44 10.59
C LYS A 81 -19.20 -7.16 9.58
N ILE A 82 -20.51 -6.90 9.58
CA ILE A 82 -21.44 -7.47 8.59
C ILE A 82 -21.05 -7.12 7.15
N HIS A 83 -20.34 -6.01 6.93
CA HIS A 83 -19.87 -5.62 5.61
C HIS A 83 -18.52 -6.23 5.22
N GLU A 84 -17.93 -7.12 6.01
CA GLU A 84 -16.64 -7.74 5.69
C GLU A 84 -16.64 -8.43 4.32
N ALA A 85 -17.74 -9.10 3.97
CA ALA A 85 -17.87 -9.84 2.72
C ALA A 85 -18.12 -8.93 1.50
N ASP A 86 -18.81 -7.80 1.69
CA ASP A 86 -19.24 -6.92 0.61
C ASP A 86 -18.32 -5.70 0.43
N GLY A 87 -17.37 -5.51 1.34
CA GLY A 87 -16.40 -4.41 1.30
C GLY A 87 -15.57 -4.44 0.02
N ILE A 88 -15.65 -3.35 -0.75
CA ILE A 88 -14.81 -3.14 -1.93
C ILE A 88 -13.57 -2.36 -1.51
N TYR A 89 -12.38 -2.88 -1.81
CA TYR A 89 -11.12 -2.25 -1.45
C TYR A 89 -10.34 -1.80 -2.69
N CYS A 90 -9.71 -0.65 -2.59
CA CYS A 90 -8.81 -0.14 -3.61
C CYS A 90 -7.60 -1.08 -3.79
N SER A 91 -7.33 -1.50 -5.02
CA SER A 91 -6.24 -2.43 -5.34
C SER A 91 -4.83 -1.83 -5.16
N SER A 92 -4.74 -0.50 -5.04
CA SER A 92 -3.49 0.22 -4.75
C SER A 92 -3.33 0.46 -3.26
N CYS A 93 -4.20 1.25 -2.65
CA CYS A 93 -4.03 1.68 -1.25
C CYS A 93 -4.66 0.75 -0.21
N SER A 94 -5.40 -0.29 -0.60
CA SER A 94 -6.16 -1.16 0.32
C SER A 94 -7.21 -0.44 1.19
N ARG A 95 -7.52 0.84 0.88
CA ARG A 95 -8.59 1.58 1.54
C ARG A 95 -9.95 1.09 1.05
N ILE A 96 -10.92 1.04 1.95
CA ILE A 96 -12.30 0.75 1.58
C ILE A 96 -12.84 1.83 0.65
N ILE A 97 -13.59 1.44 -0.38
CA ILE A 97 -14.18 2.34 -1.37
C ILE A 97 -15.61 2.63 -0.96
N SER A 98 -15.87 3.90 -0.64
CA SER A 98 -17.18 4.37 -0.23
C SER A 98 -17.31 5.87 -0.43
N GLU A 99 -18.53 6.38 -0.37
CA GLU A 99 -18.78 7.82 -0.45
C GLU A 99 -18.08 8.58 0.69
N GLY A 100 -18.22 8.09 1.93
CA GLY A 100 -17.70 8.75 3.12
C GLY A 100 -16.18 8.72 3.28
N VAL A 101 -15.47 7.81 2.60
CA VAL A 101 -14.01 7.63 2.79
C VAL A 101 -13.21 8.01 1.56
N THR A 102 -13.69 7.65 0.36
CA THR A 102 -12.93 7.86 -0.87
C THR A 102 -13.67 8.68 -1.92
N GLN A 103 -14.88 9.15 -1.63
CA GLN A 103 -15.77 9.75 -2.63
C GLN A 103 -15.99 8.78 -3.82
N GLY A 104 -16.20 7.51 -3.47
CA GLY A 104 -16.38 6.43 -4.42
C GLY A 104 -15.09 5.94 -5.09
N GLY A 105 -15.29 5.30 -6.24
CA GLY A 105 -14.26 4.63 -7.02
C GLY A 105 -14.89 3.88 -8.18
N TYR A 106 -14.10 3.13 -8.93
CA TYR A 106 -14.56 2.42 -10.12
C TYR A 106 -13.83 1.10 -10.32
N LYS A 107 -14.51 0.18 -11.02
CA LYS A 107 -13.93 -1.11 -11.43
C LYS A 107 -13.20 -0.93 -12.76
N LEU A 108 -11.99 -1.46 -12.84
CA LEU A 108 -11.18 -1.53 -14.05
C LEU A 108 -11.61 -2.72 -14.92
N ASP A 109 -11.25 -2.66 -16.20
CA ASP A 109 -11.48 -3.71 -17.20
C ASP A 109 -10.81 -5.04 -16.83
N ASP A 110 -9.72 -4.99 -16.05
CA ASP A 110 -9.02 -6.16 -15.52
C ASP A 110 -9.53 -6.67 -14.16
N GLY A 111 -10.66 -6.13 -13.69
CA GLY A 111 -11.35 -6.55 -12.47
C GLY A 111 -10.86 -5.91 -11.17
N ARG A 112 -9.77 -5.12 -11.20
CA ARG A 112 -9.35 -4.31 -10.06
C ARG A 112 -10.38 -3.23 -9.72
N PHE A 113 -10.31 -2.72 -8.51
CA PHE A 113 -11.03 -1.52 -8.10
C PHE A 113 -10.03 -0.41 -7.74
N LEU A 114 -10.31 0.82 -8.16
CA LEU A 114 -9.52 2.00 -7.84
C LEU A 114 -10.40 3.05 -7.18
N CYS A 115 -9.96 3.58 -6.05
CA CYS A 115 -10.68 4.67 -5.38
C CYS A 115 -10.38 6.02 -6.03
N SER A 116 -11.29 6.99 -5.91
CA SER A 116 -11.15 8.32 -6.52
C SER A 116 -9.88 9.07 -6.03
N LEU A 117 -9.46 8.81 -4.78
CA LEU A 117 -8.22 9.37 -4.23
C LEU A 117 -6.97 8.87 -4.97
N CYS A 118 -6.85 7.56 -5.20
CA CYS A 118 -5.73 6.99 -5.97
C CYS A 118 -5.80 7.40 -7.44
N GLN A 119 -7.00 7.47 -8.03
CA GLN A 119 -7.22 7.90 -9.41
C GLN A 119 -6.59 9.27 -9.72
N SER A 120 -6.67 10.21 -8.77
CA SER A 120 -6.18 11.58 -8.94
C SER A 120 -4.68 11.71 -9.26
N ASN A 121 -3.87 10.68 -8.95
CA ASN A 121 -2.42 10.72 -9.06
C ASN A 121 -1.84 9.46 -9.75
N ILE A 122 -2.58 8.88 -10.71
CA ILE A 122 -2.08 7.76 -11.49
C ILE A 122 -1.05 8.18 -12.54
N VAL A 123 -0.10 7.28 -12.81
CA VAL A 123 0.83 7.40 -13.95
C VAL A 123 0.16 6.83 -15.20
N GLN A 124 0.00 7.66 -16.21
CA GLN A 124 -0.70 7.30 -17.47
C GLN A 124 -0.05 7.86 -18.73
N SER A 125 0.82 8.85 -18.61
CA SER A 125 1.49 9.51 -19.74
C SER A 125 2.98 9.21 -19.77
N THR A 126 3.57 9.26 -20.96
CA THR A 126 5.03 9.12 -21.16
C THR A 126 5.82 10.17 -20.35
N SER A 127 5.28 11.39 -20.22
CA SER A 127 5.91 12.44 -19.42
C SER A 127 6.01 12.06 -17.93
N GLN A 128 4.91 11.59 -17.34
CA GLN A 128 4.90 11.12 -15.94
C GLN A 128 5.85 9.92 -15.75
N ILE A 129 5.84 8.97 -16.69
CA ILE A 129 6.78 7.84 -16.67
C ILE A 129 8.22 8.34 -16.66
N ASN A 130 8.59 9.29 -17.53
CA ASN A 130 9.95 9.82 -17.61
C ASN A 130 10.35 10.56 -16.33
N ILE A 131 9.44 11.32 -15.71
CA ILE A 131 9.68 11.97 -14.41
C ILE A 131 9.98 10.91 -13.34
N SER A 132 9.15 9.87 -13.24
CA SER A 132 9.35 8.78 -12.29
C SER A 132 10.64 7.99 -12.57
N LYS A 133 11.01 7.75 -13.84
CA LYS A 133 12.29 7.13 -14.21
C LYS A 133 13.47 7.92 -13.67
N LEU A 134 13.51 9.23 -13.90
CA LEU A 134 14.59 10.10 -13.42
C LEU A 134 14.68 10.08 -11.89
N LYS A 135 13.54 10.16 -11.20
CA LYS A 135 13.49 10.12 -9.74
C LYS A 135 13.99 8.78 -9.19
N VAL A 136 13.48 7.66 -9.71
CA VAL A 136 13.87 6.32 -9.26
C VAL A 136 15.36 6.08 -9.46
N LEU A 137 15.89 6.37 -10.66
CA LEU A 137 17.31 6.19 -10.94
C LEU A 137 18.19 7.08 -10.04
N THR A 138 17.75 8.31 -9.75
CA THR A 138 18.45 9.20 -8.81
C THR A 138 18.47 8.62 -7.40
N LEU A 139 17.36 8.03 -6.94
CA LEU A 139 17.28 7.39 -5.63
C LEU A 139 18.14 6.12 -5.56
N LEU A 140 18.10 5.28 -6.59
CA LEU A 140 18.93 4.07 -6.69
C LEU A 140 20.44 4.41 -6.67
N GLN A 141 20.87 5.48 -7.32
CA GLN A 141 22.26 5.94 -7.27
C GLN A 141 22.71 6.27 -5.84
N LYS A 142 21.83 6.85 -4.99
CA LYS A 142 22.18 7.18 -3.60
C LYS A 142 22.52 5.95 -2.74
N ILE A 143 22.03 4.77 -3.11
CA ILE A 143 22.30 3.51 -2.43
C ILE A 143 23.38 2.67 -3.12
N GLY A 144 24.07 3.22 -4.12
CA GLY A 144 25.16 2.56 -4.83
C GLY A 144 24.72 1.67 -6.01
N ILE A 145 23.44 1.72 -6.39
CA ILE A 145 22.93 1.08 -7.60
C ILE A 145 23.13 2.05 -8.78
N GLU A 146 24.18 1.81 -9.55
CA GLU A 146 24.61 2.66 -10.66
C GLU A 146 24.64 1.86 -11.98
N GLY A 147 24.82 2.58 -13.10
CA GLY A 147 25.05 1.97 -14.42
C GLY A 147 23.80 1.54 -15.20
N ILE A 148 22.60 1.60 -14.59
CA ILE A 148 21.35 1.23 -15.26
C ILE A 148 21.07 2.16 -16.44
N ASN A 149 20.78 1.58 -17.61
CA ASN A 149 20.44 2.33 -18.82
C ASN A 149 19.14 3.16 -18.64
N LYS A 150 19.25 4.48 -18.86
CA LYS A 150 18.13 5.42 -18.72
C LYS A 150 17.10 5.29 -19.84
N GLU A 151 17.48 4.71 -20.98
CA GLU A 151 16.65 4.60 -22.19
C GLU A 151 15.76 3.34 -22.20
N ILE A 152 15.75 2.54 -21.13
CA ILE A 152 14.89 1.34 -21.04
C ILE A 152 13.42 1.75 -21.23
N ASN A 153 12.74 1.05 -22.16
CA ASN A 153 11.34 1.29 -22.48
C ASN A 153 10.45 0.76 -21.35
N ILE A 154 9.61 1.63 -20.82
CA ILE A 154 8.59 1.28 -19.82
C ILE A 154 7.22 1.31 -20.51
N THR A 155 6.51 0.19 -20.46
CA THR A 155 5.17 0.05 -21.05
C THR A 155 4.14 -0.23 -19.96
N LEU A 156 3.05 0.53 -19.92
CA LEU A 156 1.92 0.24 -19.04
C LEU A 156 1.06 -0.88 -19.61
N ALA A 157 0.65 -1.83 -18.77
CA ALA A 157 -0.21 -2.95 -19.15
C ALA A 157 -1.23 -3.27 -18.05
N ASN A 158 -2.46 -3.62 -18.41
CA ASN A 158 -3.43 -4.11 -17.43
C ASN A 158 -3.04 -5.49 -16.90
N ARG A 159 -3.66 -5.92 -15.79
CA ARG A 159 -3.30 -7.17 -15.09
C ARG A 159 -3.38 -8.40 -16.01
N ILE A 160 -4.40 -8.48 -16.85
CA ILE A 160 -4.61 -9.60 -17.78
C ILE A 160 -3.44 -9.69 -18.78
N THR A 161 -3.00 -8.55 -19.31
CA THR A 161 -1.88 -8.48 -20.25
C THR A 161 -0.57 -8.82 -19.57
N LEU A 162 -0.34 -8.28 -18.37
CA LEU A 162 0.88 -8.53 -17.60
C LEU A 162 1.05 -10.01 -17.26
N GLN A 163 -0.03 -10.68 -16.80
CA GLN A 163 -0.03 -12.12 -16.53
C GLN A 163 0.25 -12.97 -17.78
N LYS A 164 -0.27 -12.56 -18.95
CA LYS A 164 0.05 -13.24 -20.23
C LYS A 164 1.52 -13.10 -20.60
N LEU A 165 2.12 -11.92 -20.37
CA LEU A 165 3.52 -11.64 -20.67
C LEU A 165 4.48 -12.42 -19.76
N ALA A 166 4.15 -12.52 -18.47
CA ALA A 166 4.99 -13.22 -17.49
C ALA A 166 4.89 -14.75 -17.54
N HIS A 167 4.03 -15.30 -18.42
CA HIS A 167 3.65 -16.73 -18.47
C HIS A 167 3.05 -17.23 -17.12
N LYS A 168 2.46 -18.44 -17.11
CA LYS A 168 1.75 -19.06 -15.96
C LYS A 168 2.58 -19.27 -14.67
N ILE A 169 3.81 -18.77 -14.62
CA ILE A 169 4.77 -18.94 -13.52
C ILE A 169 4.66 -17.79 -12.50
N SER A 170 4.01 -16.68 -12.85
CA SER A 170 3.94 -15.49 -11.97
C SER A 170 2.84 -15.56 -10.92
N SER A 171 3.13 -15.01 -9.74
CA SER A 171 2.17 -14.86 -8.65
C SER A 171 0.97 -14.00 -9.09
N SER A 172 -0.20 -14.22 -8.48
CA SER A 172 -1.42 -13.45 -8.78
C SER A 172 -1.32 -11.95 -8.47
N GLN A 173 -0.21 -11.52 -7.84
CA GLN A 173 0.04 -10.16 -7.37
C GLN A 173 1.06 -9.39 -8.21
N LEU A 174 1.50 -9.94 -9.35
CA LEU A 174 2.46 -9.30 -10.25
C LEU A 174 2.06 -7.85 -10.61
N LYS A 175 2.93 -6.89 -10.31
CA LYS A 175 2.76 -5.46 -10.64
C LYS A 175 3.77 -4.95 -11.66
N GLY A 176 4.88 -5.65 -11.87
CA GLY A 176 5.89 -5.34 -12.87
C GLY A 176 6.37 -6.61 -13.56
N PHE A 177 7.03 -6.46 -14.70
CA PHE A 177 7.70 -7.56 -15.38
C PHE A 177 8.79 -7.04 -16.31
N THR A 178 10.02 -7.50 -16.12
CA THR A 178 11.14 -7.23 -17.01
C THR A 178 11.31 -8.36 -18.03
N LYS A 179 11.14 -8.03 -19.31
CA LYS A 179 11.44 -8.94 -20.42
C LYS A 179 12.85 -8.70 -20.95
N PHE A 180 13.61 -9.79 -21.04
CA PHE A 180 14.94 -9.83 -21.64
C PHE A 180 14.84 -10.36 -23.08
N SER A 181 15.40 -9.62 -24.04
CA SER A 181 15.55 -10.05 -25.43
C SER A 181 16.97 -9.83 -25.94
N TYR A 182 17.34 -10.59 -26.97
CA TYR A 182 18.60 -10.44 -27.67
C TYR A 182 18.33 -9.89 -29.08
N ILE A 183 18.97 -8.78 -29.42
CA ILE A 183 18.94 -8.23 -30.78
C ILE A 183 20.26 -8.60 -31.47
N LYS A 184 20.18 -9.18 -32.67
CA LYS A 184 21.34 -9.31 -33.55
C LYS A 184 21.65 -7.95 -34.16
N SER A 185 22.80 -7.38 -33.83
CA SER A 185 23.33 -6.21 -34.51
C SER A 185 23.59 -6.54 -35.99
N PRO A 186 23.40 -5.59 -36.92
CA PRO A 186 23.85 -5.73 -38.31
C PRO A 186 25.34 -6.09 -38.44
N PHE A 187 26.13 -5.82 -37.39
CA PHE A 187 27.56 -6.09 -37.30
C PHE A 187 27.91 -7.41 -36.58
N GLY A 188 26.94 -8.29 -36.31
CA GLY A 188 27.15 -9.63 -35.77
C GLY A 188 27.23 -9.73 -34.23
N ASN A 189 27.30 -8.61 -33.51
CA ASN A 189 27.26 -8.61 -32.04
C ASN A 189 25.82 -8.75 -31.52
N LEU A 190 25.63 -9.52 -30.45
CA LEU A 190 24.35 -9.64 -29.77
C LEU A 190 24.22 -8.49 -28.74
N ALA A 191 23.21 -7.65 -28.89
CA ALA A 191 22.90 -6.60 -27.91
C ALA A 191 21.71 -7.05 -27.06
N SER A 192 21.84 -6.92 -25.73
CA SER A 192 20.71 -7.14 -24.81
C SER A 192 19.73 -5.98 -24.92
N GLU A 193 18.45 -6.31 -25.02
CA GLU A 193 17.34 -5.35 -24.97
C GLU A 193 16.47 -5.68 -23.76
N TYR A 194 16.12 -4.62 -23.02
CA TYR A 194 15.26 -4.70 -21.86
C TYR A 194 13.97 -3.97 -22.13
N LYS A 195 12.85 -4.61 -21.81
CA LYS A 195 11.56 -3.95 -21.78
C LYS A 195 10.88 -4.22 -20.46
N ILE A 196 10.57 -3.14 -19.74
CA ILE A 196 9.88 -3.22 -18.46
C ILE A 196 8.40 -2.96 -18.71
N TYR A 197 7.57 -3.85 -18.21
CA TYR A 197 6.12 -3.70 -18.18
C TYR A 197 5.69 -3.40 -16.75
N ILE A 198 4.85 -2.38 -16.55
CA ILE A 198 4.31 -2.04 -15.24
C ILE A 198 2.80 -2.05 -15.32
N LEU A 199 2.15 -2.52 -14.25
CA LEU A 199 0.71 -2.53 -14.12
C LEU A 199 0.17 -1.11 -14.32
N ASP A 200 -0.86 -0.97 -15.16
CA ASP A 200 -1.42 0.35 -15.43
C ASP A 200 -2.20 0.92 -14.21
N ARG A 201 -2.42 2.24 -14.25
CA ARG A 201 -3.24 2.97 -13.26
C ARG A 201 -2.75 2.83 -11.82
N LEU A 202 -1.44 2.69 -11.63
CA LEU A 202 -0.81 2.81 -10.32
C LEU A 202 -0.63 4.29 -9.94
N PRO A 203 -0.91 4.69 -8.70
CA PRO A 203 -0.47 5.95 -8.14
C PRO A 203 1.05 6.13 -8.29
N THR A 204 1.50 7.37 -8.46
CA THR A 204 2.91 7.70 -8.74
C THR A 204 3.91 6.99 -7.82
N ILE A 205 3.68 6.98 -6.49
CA ILE A 205 4.63 6.34 -5.57
C ILE A 205 4.66 4.80 -5.69
N GLU A 206 3.51 4.17 -5.96
CA GLU A 206 3.44 2.73 -6.17
C GLU A 206 4.11 2.34 -7.50
N PHE A 207 3.87 3.13 -8.56
CA PHE A 207 4.55 2.99 -9.84
C PHE A 207 6.08 3.09 -9.67
N GLU A 208 6.56 4.08 -8.92
CA GLU A 208 7.99 4.29 -8.68
C GLU A 208 8.63 3.13 -7.90
N ALA A 209 7.94 2.59 -6.89
CA ALA A 209 8.43 1.43 -6.14
C ALA A 209 8.53 0.19 -7.05
N VAL A 210 7.49 -0.10 -7.83
CA VAL A 210 7.51 -1.21 -8.79
C VAL A 210 8.61 -1.02 -9.84
N LEU A 211 8.77 0.19 -10.36
CA LEU A 211 9.83 0.50 -11.32
C LEU A 211 11.22 0.28 -10.73
N ALA A 212 11.43 0.62 -9.45
CA ALA A 212 12.70 0.40 -8.78
C ALA A 212 13.02 -1.10 -8.64
N HIS A 213 12.02 -1.92 -8.30
CA HIS A 213 12.16 -3.37 -8.27
C HIS A 213 12.56 -3.94 -9.64
N GLU A 214 11.87 -3.54 -10.71
CA GLU A 214 12.19 -4.00 -12.08
C GLU A 214 13.57 -3.52 -12.55
N TYR A 215 13.99 -2.32 -12.14
CA TYR A 215 15.35 -1.85 -12.41
C TYR A 215 16.43 -2.70 -11.73
N LEU A 216 16.18 -3.25 -10.55
CA LEU A 216 17.13 -4.16 -9.89
C LEU A 216 17.23 -5.50 -10.62
N HIS A 217 16.17 -6.00 -11.24
CA HIS A 217 16.28 -7.16 -12.13
C HIS A 217 17.20 -6.89 -13.32
N VAL A 218 17.08 -5.71 -13.95
CA VAL A 218 17.99 -5.30 -15.03
C VAL A 218 19.42 -5.18 -14.50
N TRP A 219 19.61 -4.54 -13.34
CA TRP A 219 20.93 -4.34 -12.75
C TRP A 219 21.64 -5.65 -12.43
N LEU A 220 20.94 -6.62 -11.83
CA LEU A 220 21.48 -7.96 -11.57
C LEU A 220 21.95 -8.62 -12.86
N TYR A 221 21.12 -8.56 -13.92
CA TYR A 221 21.45 -9.13 -15.22
C TYR A 221 22.67 -8.44 -15.86
N GLU A 222 22.72 -7.10 -15.87
CA GLU A 222 23.84 -6.34 -16.45
C GLU A 222 25.16 -6.57 -15.70
N ASN A 223 25.10 -6.92 -14.42
CA ASN A 223 26.28 -7.23 -13.60
C ASN A 223 26.62 -8.73 -13.58
N ASN A 224 25.90 -9.57 -14.34
CA ASN A 224 26.06 -11.04 -14.34
C ASN A 224 25.97 -11.66 -12.93
N ILE A 225 25.06 -11.14 -12.11
CA ILE A 225 24.83 -11.63 -10.74
C ILE A 225 23.70 -12.66 -10.78
N GLU A 226 24.03 -13.91 -10.48
CA GLU A 226 23.06 -14.99 -10.37
C GLU A 226 22.72 -15.25 -8.90
N LEU A 227 21.45 -15.05 -8.56
CA LEU A 227 20.89 -15.32 -7.23
C LEU A 227 19.81 -16.39 -7.31
N SER A 228 19.56 -17.08 -6.20
CA SER A 228 18.37 -17.92 -6.07
C SER A 228 17.09 -17.08 -6.25
N PRO A 229 15.93 -17.69 -6.56
CA PRO A 229 14.68 -16.94 -6.71
C PRO A 229 14.32 -16.09 -5.49
N ALA A 230 14.51 -16.60 -4.28
CA ALA A 230 14.20 -15.86 -3.05
C ALA A 230 15.15 -14.68 -2.82
N GLU A 231 16.45 -14.89 -2.99
CA GLU A 231 17.44 -13.81 -2.89
C GLU A 231 17.21 -12.72 -3.95
N ARG A 232 16.89 -13.12 -5.18
CA ARG A 232 16.63 -12.20 -6.30
C ARG A 232 15.41 -11.31 -6.02
N GLU A 233 14.26 -11.91 -5.74
CA GLU A 233 13.03 -11.17 -5.46
C GLU A 233 13.17 -10.35 -4.18
N GLY A 234 13.83 -10.90 -3.16
CA GLY A 234 14.15 -10.21 -1.92
C GLY A 234 15.00 -8.95 -2.14
N PHE A 235 16.07 -9.07 -2.92
CA PHE A 235 16.93 -7.94 -3.26
C PHE A 235 16.18 -6.89 -4.08
N CYS A 236 15.42 -7.29 -5.10
CA CYS A 236 14.58 -6.37 -5.88
C CYS A 236 13.54 -5.66 -4.99
N ASN A 237 12.97 -6.35 -4.00
CA ASN A 237 12.04 -5.76 -3.02
C ASN A 237 12.71 -4.74 -2.10
N LEU A 238 14.02 -4.81 -1.83
CA LEU A 238 14.72 -3.75 -1.09
C LEU A 238 14.63 -2.40 -1.81
N ALA A 239 14.65 -2.37 -3.15
CA ALA A 239 14.48 -1.12 -3.88
C ALA A 239 13.06 -0.57 -3.74
N SER A 240 12.02 -1.41 -3.83
CA SER A 240 10.64 -0.98 -3.52
C SER A 240 10.54 -0.40 -2.12
N SER A 241 11.07 -1.10 -1.11
CA SER A 241 11.08 -0.66 0.29
C SER A 241 11.74 0.70 0.42
N TYR A 242 12.92 0.86 -0.17
CA TYR A 242 13.67 2.11 -0.14
C TYR A 242 12.88 3.26 -0.78
N ILE A 243 12.20 3.06 -1.92
CA ILE A 243 11.35 4.10 -2.51
C ILE A 243 10.21 4.52 -1.56
N TYR A 244 9.55 3.56 -0.92
CA TYR A 244 8.50 3.83 0.07
C TYR A 244 9.03 4.57 1.30
N GLU A 245 10.18 4.15 1.84
CA GLU A 245 10.86 4.79 2.98
C GLU A 245 11.21 6.24 2.67
N GLN A 246 11.74 6.53 1.47
CA GLN A 246 12.04 7.90 1.05
C GLN A 246 10.80 8.78 0.89
N ASN A 247 9.62 8.19 0.68
CA ASN A 247 8.37 8.93 0.58
C ASN A 247 7.69 9.17 1.94
N GLY A 248 7.70 8.19 2.85
CA GLY A 248 7.23 8.33 4.23
C GLY A 248 5.73 8.64 4.40
N SER A 249 4.91 8.56 3.36
CA SER A 249 3.45 8.75 3.50
C SER A 249 2.79 7.54 4.16
N THR A 250 1.57 7.72 4.69
CA THR A 250 0.74 6.59 5.18
C THR A 250 0.52 5.52 4.11
N PHE A 251 0.38 5.92 2.83
CA PHE A 251 0.32 4.99 1.71
C PHE A 251 1.56 4.10 1.68
N SER A 252 2.76 4.70 1.75
CA SER A 252 4.04 3.99 1.75
C SER A 252 4.20 3.07 2.96
N HIS A 253 3.82 3.52 4.16
CA HIS A 253 3.87 2.67 5.36
C HIS A 253 2.96 1.44 5.24
N ILE A 254 1.74 1.59 4.70
CA ILE A 254 0.84 0.46 4.46
C ILE A 254 1.46 -0.55 3.48
N HIS A 255 2.18 -0.08 2.46
CA HIS A 255 2.89 -0.97 1.55
C HIS A 255 4.07 -1.66 2.21
N LEU A 256 4.87 -0.96 3.02
CA LEU A 256 5.97 -1.54 3.79
C LEU A 256 5.46 -2.62 4.76
N ASP A 257 4.39 -2.33 5.51
CA ASP A 257 3.73 -3.30 6.40
C ASP A 257 3.24 -4.54 5.63
N SER A 258 2.72 -4.34 4.43
CA SER A 258 2.29 -5.44 3.57
C SER A 258 3.47 -6.28 3.07
N MET A 259 4.62 -5.67 2.79
CA MET A 259 5.83 -6.38 2.37
C MET A 259 6.41 -7.19 3.54
N ASP A 260 6.48 -6.60 4.73
CA ASP A 260 6.94 -7.29 5.95
C ASP A 260 6.04 -8.47 6.34
N ALA A 261 4.74 -8.36 6.08
CA ALA A 261 3.74 -9.39 6.38
C ALA A 261 3.52 -10.44 5.27
N ASP A 262 4.19 -10.32 4.11
CA ASP A 262 4.00 -11.28 3.01
C ASP A 262 4.55 -12.67 3.40
N THR A 263 3.74 -13.71 3.23
CA THR A 263 4.07 -15.08 3.60
C THR A 263 4.60 -15.90 2.42
N HIS A 264 4.69 -15.30 1.24
CA HIS A 264 5.25 -15.99 0.08
C HIS A 264 6.75 -16.26 0.28
N PRO A 265 7.26 -17.48 0.00
CA PRO A 265 8.67 -17.80 0.22
C PRO A 265 9.64 -16.88 -0.52
N ASN A 266 9.44 -16.67 -1.82
CA ASN A 266 10.35 -15.82 -2.60
C ASN A 266 10.18 -14.32 -2.32
N TYR A 267 8.94 -13.81 -2.33
CA TYR A 267 8.68 -12.37 -2.21
C TYR A 267 8.70 -11.85 -0.77
N GLY A 268 8.22 -12.65 0.19
CA GLY A 268 8.12 -12.29 1.60
C GLY A 268 9.32 -12.74 2.43
N ASP A 269 9.61 -14.06 2.48
CA ASP A 269 10.76 -14.56 3.25
C ASP A 269 12.09 -14.01 2.68
N GLY A 270 12.25 -14.06 1.35
CA GLY A 270 13.40 -13.48 0.67
C GLY A 270 13.58 -11.98 0.94
N PHE A 271 12.49 -11.21 1.00
CA PHE A 271 12.55 -9.79 1.37
C PHE A 271 13.01 -9.60 2.81
N ARG A 272 12.43 -10.32 3.77
CA ARG A 272 12.83 -10.22 5.19
C ARG A 272 14.28 -10.61 5.41
N GLU A 273 14.77 -11.64 4.73
CA GLU A 273 16.17 -12.06 4.79
C GLU A 273 17.10 -10.96 4.25
N MET A 274 16.81 -10.45 3.05
CA MET A 274 17.59 -9.37 2.43
C MET A 274 17.54 -8.08 3.24
N LYS A 275 16.39 -7.76 3.84
CA LYS A 275 16.20 -6.59 4.71
C LYS A 275 17.04 -6.72 5.97
N SER A 276 17.03 -7.89 6.62
CA SER A 276 17.88 -8.15 7.79
C SER A 276 19.37 -8.03 7.46
N ASN A 277 19.79 -8.54 6.30
CA ASN A 277 21.17 -8.38 5.82
C ASN A 277 21.52 -6.90 5.58
N LEU A 278 20.63 -6.16 4.92
CA LEU A 278 20.79 -4.73 4.67
C LEU A 278 20.90 -3.92 5.97
N GLU A 279 20.02 -4.16 6.95
CA GLU A 279 20.02 -3.47 8.24
C GLU A 279 21.31 -3.72 9.03
N LYS A 280 21.86 -4.94 8.95
CA LYS A 280 23.10 -5.32 9.64
C LYS A 280 24.34 -4.74 8.99
N ASN A 281 24.40 -4.73 7.66
CA ASN A 281 25.64 -4.54 6.92
C ASN A 281 25.69 -3.24 6.09
N GLY A 282 24.54 -2.63 5.83
CA GLY A 282 24.36 -1.48 4.94
C GLY A 282 24.52 -1.81 3.46
N TRP A 283 24.03 -0.91 2.61
CA TRP A 283 24.00 -1.09 1.15
C TRP A 283 25.37 -1.42 0.55
N LYS A 284 26.42 -0.70 0.93
CA LYS A 284 27.77 -0.90 0.38
C LYS A 284 28.26 -2.35 0.56
N THR A 285 28.06 -2.91 1.74
CA THR A 285 28.51 -4.27 2.06
C THR A 285 27.65 -5.31 1.37
N LEU A 286 26.33 -5.12 1.37
CA LEU A 286 25.39 -6.00 0.67
C LEU A 286 25.70 -6.07 -0.84
N LEU A 287 25.89 -4.93 -1.49
CA LEU A 287 26.22 -4.89 -2.93
C LEU A 287 27.58 -5.53 -3.24
N HIS A 288 28.53 -5.46 -2.30
CA HIS A 288 29.80 -6.15 -2.46
C HIS A 288 29.65 -7.67 -2.35
N SER A 289 28.84 -8.17 -1.40
CA SER A 289 28.62 -9.62 -1.25
C SER A 289 27.88 -10.25 -2.42
N LEU A 290 27.00 -9.50 -3.10
CA LEU A 290 26.27 -10.00 -4.28
C LEU A 290 27.16 -10.16 -5.53
N ARG A 291 28.37 -9.58 -5.52
CA ARG A 291 29.30 -9.61 -6.66
C ARG A 291 30.42 -10.66 -6.52
N GLN A 292 30.43 -11.41 -5.42
CA GLN A 292 31.39 -12.48 -5.15
C GLN A 292 30.80 -13.83 -5.54
#